data_AF-A0A090L3H3-F1
#
_entry.id   AF-A0A090L3H3-F1
#
_cell.length_a   1.000
_cell.length_b   1.000
_cell.length_c   1.000
_cell.angle_alpha   90.00
_cell.angle_beta   90.00
_cell.angle_gamma   90.00
#
_symmetry.space_group_name_H-M   'P 1'
#
loop_
_entity.id
_entity.type
_entity.pdbx_description
1 polymer ?
#
loop_
_entity_poly.entity_id
_entity_poly.type
_entity_poly.pdbx_seq_one_letter_code
_entity_poly.pdbx_strand_id
1 'polypeptide(L)'
;MIKYIHEAKCPSQASLAQSAARQSHNLKVVMILACVAPAIIVPVMIKLKNENVYESKGVISIILTSVTLINMFCTTSFTMLVSVCFENMSSYLEIPKPIFIGIFFGTISGIVSSLIMVYVFKNEKKNSPFKKAMTIMAYCLLMFFGSKYYKNDIIGSVGIIVFTLIINYNFNKNNEQGLKKEDNIFKYGWNNFIEPVLFSTIGTTVQIKEMNINIILIALLITIISTIVKCIAVILIQKLTHLNYKEMIYIGFSFSSKATVQATLTSKLALLIVQKNLSMEVSSIYPIDKTIIVITIISIIISAPLGHALLTFFPHFIIRKEIESSEILDGNSETEEKSTFI
;
A
#
# COMPACT_ATOMS: atom_id res chain seq x y z
N MET A 1 -57.20 27.31 11.43
CA MET A 1 -56.30 26.24 11.88
C MET A 1 -56.29 25.03 10.91
N ILE A 2 -56.36 25.25 9.59
CA ILE A 2 -56.21 24.19 8.54
C ILE A 2 -55.53 24.80 7.30
N LYS A 3 -54.43 25.53 7.47
CA LYS A 3 -53.67 26.10 6.34
C LYS A 3 -52.15 26.22 6.55
N TYR A 4 -51.61 25.44 7.50
CA TYR A 4 -50.20 25.54 7.93
C TYR A 4 -49.45 24.19 7.99
N ILE A 5 -49.95 23.12 7.34
CA ILE A 5 -49.30 21.79 7.39
C ILE A 5 -48.84 21.31 5.99
N HIS A 6 -48.95 22.11 4.93
CA HIS A 6 -48.57 21.67 3.58
C HIS A 6 -47.38 22.42 2.96
N GLU A 7 -46.37 22.78 3.76
CA GLU A 7 -45.05 23.20 3.23
C GLU A 7 -43.91 22.52 4.00
N ALA A 8 -43.95 21.18 4.10
CA ALA A 8 -42.72 20.40 4.27
C ALA A 8 -41.96 20.43 2.93
N LYS A 9 -41.23 21.54 2.71
CA LYS A 9 -40.38 21.75 1.55
C LYS A 9 -39.33 20.63 1.52
N CYS A 10 -39.52 19.65 0.62
CA CYS A 10 -38.49 18.68 0.26
C CYS A 10 -37.16 19.44 0.06
N PRO A 11 -36.05 19.04 0.70
CA PRO A 11 -34.76 19.62 0.38
C PRO A 11 -34.55 19.43 -1.12
N SER A 12 -34.37 20.53 -1.84
CA SER A 12 -34.24 20.54 -3.30
C SER A 12 -33.25 19.46 -3.72
N GLN A 13 -33.55 18.68 -4.77
CA GLN A 13 -32.65 17.63 -5.27
C GLN A 13 -31.22 18.15 -5.53
N ALA A 14 -31.05 19.45 -5.76
CA ALA A 14 -29.77 20.16 -5.84
C ALA A 14 -28.93 20.14 -4.55
N SER A 15 -29.54 20.28 -3.36
CA SER A 15 -28.82 20.23 -2.07
C SER A 15 -28.40 18.81 -1.71
N LEU A 16 -29.20 17.82 -2.09
CA LEU A 16 -28.87 16.40 -1.94
C LEU A 16 -27.75 15.99 -2.92
N ALA A 17 -27.81 16.47 -4.16
CA ALA A 17 -26.75 16.27 -5.17
C ALA A 17 -25.43 16.95 -4.78
N GLN A 18 -25.46 18.17 -4.24
CA GLN A 18 -24.27 18.84 -3.70
C GLN A 18 -23.68 18.13 -2.47
N SER A 19 -24.53 17.60 -1.58
CA SER A 19 -24.07 16.82 -0.42
C SER A 19 -23.42 15.50 -0.84
N ALA A 20 -24.05 14.78 -1.78
CA ALA A 20 -23.51 13.55 -2.36
C ALA A 20 -22.20 13.79 -3.14
N ALA A 21 -22.13 14.90 -3.89
CA ALA A 21 -20.90 15.32 -4.56
C ALA A 21 -19.79 15.61 -3.54
N ARG A 22 -20.05 16.41 -2.49
CA ARG A 22 -19.08 16.69 -1.41
C ARG A 22 -18.63 15.42 -0.69
N GLN A 23 -19.53 14.49 -0.40
CA GLN A 23 -19.18 13.19 0.19
C GLN A 23 -18.28 12.36 -0.74
N SER A 24 -18.57 12.35 -2.04
CA SER A 24 -17.74 11.64 -3.03
C SER A 24 -16.34 12.24 -3.15
N HIS A 25 -16.19 13.56 -3.02
CA HIS A 25 -14.90 14.25 -3.03
C HIS A 25 -14.08 13.91 -1.77
N ASN A 26 -14.70 13.98 -0.60
CA ASN A 26 -14.04 13.63 0.66
C ASN A 26 -13.58 12.17 0.65
N LEU A 27 -14.39 11.26 0.09
CA LEU A 27 -14.04 9.85 0.01
C LEU A 27 -12.83 9.58 -0.89
N LYS A 28 -12.69 10.30 -2.02
CA LYS A 28 -11.50 10.21 -2.89
C LYS A 28 -10.23 10.64 -2.15
N VAL A 29 -10.29 11.74 -1.40
CA VAL A 29 -9.16 12.25 -0.61
C VAL A 29 -8.79 11.29 0.52
N VAL A 30 -9.77 10.67 1.18
CA VAL A 30 -9.53 9.65 2.21
C VAL A 30 -8.82 8.42 1.63
N MET A 31 -9.20 7.95 0.42
CA MET A 31 -8.53 6.81 -0.23
C MET A 31 -7.07 7.13 -0.60
N ILE A 32 -6.81 8.35 -1.08
CA ILE A 32 -5.46 8.85 -1.33
C ILE A 32 -4.63 8.84 -0.04
N LEU A 33 -5.20 9.34 1.07
CA LEU A 33 -4.52 9.40 2.38
C LEU A 33 -4.32 8.03 3.04
N ALA A 34 -5.14 7.03 2.70
CA ALA A 34 -5.03 5.67 3.23
C ALA A 34 -3.82 4.88 2.65
N CYS A 35 -3.35 5.26 1.46
CA CYS A 35 -2.23 4.62 0.78
C CYS A 35 -0.96 4.60 1.63
N VAL A 36 -0.12 3.60 1.38
CA VAL A 36 1.13 3.35 2.10
C VAL A 36 2.27 3.30 1.08
N ALA A 37 3.49 3.67 1.44
CA ALA A 37 4.66 3.65 0.55
C ALA A 37 5.43 2.30 0.56
N PRO A 38 5.28 1.40 -0.45
CA PRO A 38 6.08 0.17 -0.50
C PRO A 38 7.56 0.45 -0.72
N ALA A 39 7.88 1.47 -1.51
CA ALA A 39 9.25 1.83 -1.86
C ALA A 39 10.13 2.13 -0.62
N ILE A 40 9.54 2.54 0.49
CA ILE A 40 10.25 2.84 1.74
C ILE A 40 10.23 1.63 2.66
N ILE A 41 9.10 0.94 2.76
CA ILE A 41 8.92 -0.17 3.69
C ILE A 41 9.64 -1.43 3.21
N VAL A 42 9.50 -1.79 1.94
CA VAL A 42 10.01 -3.06 1.38
C VAL A 42 11.53 -3.18 1.54
N PRO A 43 12.37 -2.18 1.18
CA PRO A 43 13.82 -2.31 1.32
C PRO A 43 14.26 -2.44 2.78
N VAL A 44 13.63 -1.70 3.71
CA VAL A 44 13.94 -1.77 5.14
C VAL A 44 13.56 -3.14 5.71
N MET A 45 12.39 -3.66 5.33
CA MET A 45 11.95 -5.00 5.74
C MET A 45 12.86 -6.10 5.21
N ILE A 46 13.34 -6.00 3.96
CA ILE A 46 14.31 -6.95 3.39
C ILE A 46 15.65 -6.88 4.13
N LYS A 47 16.11 -5.68 4.51
CA LYS A 47 17.35 -5.50 5.29
C LYS A 47 17.22 -6.16 6.67
N LEU A 48 16.13 -5.87 7.39
CA LEU A 48 15.86 -6.48 8.71
C LEU A 48 15.68 -7.99 8.65
N LYS A 49 15.10 -8.50 7.55
CA LYS A 49 15.00 -9.95 7.30
C LYS A 49 16.38 -10.58 7.16
N ASN A 50 17.27 -9.97 6.38
CA ASN A 50 18.62 -10.49 6.17
C ASN A 50 19.50 -10.44 7.43
N GLU A 51 19.22 -9.50 8.34
CA GLU A 51 19.90 -9.38 9.63
C GLU A 51 19.34 -10.36 10.68
N ASN A 52 18.37 -11.23 10.33
CA ASN A 52 17.69 -12.22 11.20
C ASN A 52 17.07 -11.64 12.48
N VAL A 53 16.90 -10.32 12.56
CA VAL A 53 16.57 -9.64 13.81
C VAL A 53 15.11 -9.91 14.24
N TYR A 54 14.23 -10.31 13.32
CA TYR A 54 12.77 -10.31 13.53
C TYR A 54 11.98 -11.42 12.82
N GLU A 55 12.64 -12.51 12.39
CA GLU A 55 11.99 -13.54 11.56
C GLU A 55 11.14 -14.55 12.36
N SER A 56 11.34 -14.68 13.68
CA SER A 56 10.74 -15.73 14.52
C SER A 56 9.20 -15.66 14.64
N LYS A 57 8.59 -14.48 14.50
CA LYS A 57 7.13 -14.29 14.60
C LYS A 57 6.44 -13.92 13.28
N GLY A 58 7.16 -13.95 12.15
CA GLY A 58 6.58 -13.65 10.84
C GLY A 58 6.09 -12.21 10.64
N VAL A 59 6.38 -11.28 11.56
CA VAL A 59 5.93 -9.87 11.52
C VAL A 59 6.37 -9.18 10.23
N ILE A 60 7.60 -9.43 9.77
CA ILE A 60 8.11 -8.90 8.50
C ILE A 60 7.23 -9.34 7.32
N SER A 61 6.82 -10.61 7.29
CA SER A 61 5.96 -11.16 6.25
C SER A 61 4.55 -10.55 6.30
N ILE A 62 4.02 -10.34 7.51
CA ILE A 62 2.73 -9.66 7.73
C ILE A 62 2.80 -8.24 7.17
N ILE A 63 3.81 -7.44 7.54
CA ILE A 63 3.98 -6.07 7.04
C ILE A 63 4.07 -6.05 5.52
N LEU A 64 4.93 -6.90 4.93
CA LEU A 64 5.13 -6.96 3.48
C LEU A 64 3.82 -7.30 2.75
N THR A 65 3.09 -8.30 3.25
CA THR A 65 1.81 -8.72 2.68
C THR A 65 0.74 -7.63 2.84
N SER A 66 0.61 -7.03 4.02
CA SER A 66 -0.34 -5.96 4.29
C SER A 66 -0.12 -4.73 3.41
N VAL A 67 1.13 -4.31 3.18
CA VAL A 67 1.45 -3.16 2.31
C VAL A 67 0.95 -3.40 0.88
N THR A 68 1.09 -4.62 0.36
CA THR A 68 0.59 -4.95 -0.99
C THR A 68 -0.93 -4.91 -1.07
N LEU A 69 -1.62 -5.51 -0.09
CA LEU A 69 -3.08 -5.57 -0.03
C LEU A 69 -3.71 -4.18 0.16
N ILE A 70 -3.16 -3.36 1.06
CA ILE A 70 -3.64 -2.00 1.31
C ILE A 70 -3.55 -1.17 0.02
N ASN A 71 -2.40 -1.20 -0.66
CA ASN A 71 -2.22 -0.40 -1.87
C ASN A 71 -3.06 -0.89 -3.05
N MET A 72 -3.29 -2.20 -3.16
CA MET A 72 -4.26 -2.76 -4.10
C MET A 72 -5.65 -2.22 -3.81
N PHE A 73 -6.12 -2.35 -2.56
CA PHE A 73 -7.45 -1.88 -2.15
C PHE A 73 -7.66 -0.38 -2.36
N CYS A 74 -6.66 0.45 -2.03
CA CYS A 74 -6.76 1.90 -2.23
C CYS A 74 -6.82 2.26 -3.71
N THR A 75 -5.99 1.65 -4.55
CA THR A 75 -5.97 1.92 -6.00
C THR A 75 -7.28 1.52 -6.66
N THR A 76 -7.83 0.36 -6.29
CA THR A 76 -9.06 -0.18 -6.89
C THR A 76 -10.28 0.61 -6.44
N SER A 77 -10.36 0.92 -5.14
CA SER A 77 -11.41 1.78 -4.58
C SER A 77 -11.37 3.18 -5.20
N PHE A 78 -10.18 3.76 -5.39
CA PHE A 78 -10.02 5.05 -6.05
C PHE A 78 -10.51 5.00 -7.51
N THR A 79 -10.10 4.01 -8.29
CA THR A 79 -10.55 3.85 -9.68
C THR A 79 -12.07 3.67 -9.77
N MET A 80 -12.68 2.89 -8.87
CA MET A 80 -14.14 2.74 -8.79
C MET A 80 -14.84 4.07 -8.49
N LEU A 81 -14.37 4.82 -7.50
CA LEU A 81 -14.94 6.13 -7.15
C LEU A 81 -14.81 7.13 -8.30
N VAL A 82 -13.70 7.08 -9.03
CA VAL A 82 -13.52 7.89 -10.24
C VAL A 82 -14.53 7.48 -11.31
N SER A 83 -14.66 6.19 -11.63
CA SER A 83 -15.62 5.72 -12.64
C SER A 83 -17.07 6.06 -12.27
N VAL A 84 -17.48 5.89 -11.00
CA VAL A 84 -18.83 6.25 -10.56
C VAL A 84 -19.09 7.75 -10.68
N CYS A 85 -18.15 8.60 -10.28
CA CYS A 85 -18.36 10.04 -10.28
C CYS A 85 -18.22 10.70 -11.66
N PHE A 86 -17.36 10.15 -12.53
CA PHE A 86 -17.01 10.80 -13.79
C PHE A 86 -17.61 10.10 -15.01
N GLU A 87 -18.02 8.84 -14.94
CA GLU A 87 -18.45 8.04 -16.10
C GLU A 87 -19.95 7.66 -16.09
N ASN A 88 -20.78 8.27 -15.21
CA ASN A 88 -22.25 8.06 -15.16
C ASN A 88 -22.67 6.57 -15.20
N MET A 89 -22.05 5.72 -14.37
CA MET A 89 -22.52 4.34 -14.21
C MET A 89 -23.85 4.35 -13.43
N SER A 90 -24.94 3.98 -14.10
CA SER A 90 -26.33 4.22 -13.67
C SER A 90 -26.87 3.29 -12.58
N SER A 91 -26.08 2.36 -12.06
CA SER A 91 -26.60 1.28 -11.21
C SER A 91 -25.65 0.93 -10.06
N TYR A 92 -26.08 1.09 -8.80
CA TYR A 92 -25.35 0.63 -7.60
C TYR A 92 -25.03 -0.88 -7.63
N LEU A 93 -25.80 -1.66 -8.40
CA LEU A 93 -25.61 -3.10 -8.64
C LEU A 93 -24.46 -3.44 -9.61
N GLU A 94 -23.97 -2.48 -10.40
CA GLU A 94 -22.87 -2.69 -11.36
C GLU A 94 -21.49 -2.46 -10.75
N ILE A 95 -21.43 -1.83 -9.58
CA ILE A 95 -20.18 -1.53 -8.84
C ILE A 95 -19.44 -2.79 -8.35
N PRO A 96 -20.09 -3.81 -7.76
CA PRO A 96 -19.37 -5.00 -7.28
C PRO A 96 -18.92 -5.95 -8.40
N LYS A 97 -19.58 -5.93 -9.56
CA LYS A 97 -19.31 -6.82 -10.70
C LYS A 97 -17.83 -6.78 -11.17
N PRO A 98 -17.20 -5.61 -11.40
CA PRO A 98 -15.78 -5.52 -11.76
C PRO A 98 -14.84 -6.02 -10.66
N ILE A 99 -15.24 -5.98 -9.38
CA ILE A 99 -14.46 -6.52 -8.27
C ILE A 99 -14.44 -8.04 -8.32
N PHE A 100 -15.61 -8.67 -8.40
CA PHE A 100 -15.72 -10.14 -8.46
C PHE A 100 -15.05 -10.71 -9.71
N ILE A 101 -15.31 -10.11 -10.88
CA ILE A 101 -14.65 -10.47 -12.14
C ILE A 101 -13.13 -10.27 -12.02
N GLY A 102 -12.71 -9.15 -11.44
CA GLY A 102 -11.31 -8.82 -11.25
C GLY A 102 -10.55 -9.87 -10.44
N ILE A 103 -11.12 -10.25 -9.29
CA ILE A 103 -10.57 -11.28 -8.42
C ILE A 103 -10.57 -12.63 -9.12
N PHE A 104 -11.68 -13.03 -9.74
CA PHE A 104 -11.82 -14.34 -10.39
C PHE A 104 -10.83 -14.54 -11.55
N PHE A 105 -10.77 -13.59 -12.50
CA PHE A 105 -9.83 -13.70 -13.62
C PHE A 105 -8.38 -13.49 -13.18
N GLY A 106 -8.13 -12.61 -12.19
CA GLY A 106 -6.81 -12.43 -11.60
C GLY A 106 -6.28 -13.70 -10.95
N THR A 107 -7.08 -14.37 -10.11
CA THR A 107 -6.67 -15.61 -9.45
C THR A 107 -6.43 -16.73 -10.45
N ILE A 108 -7.33 -16.93 -11.41
CA ILE A 108 -7.19 -17.97 -12.45
C ILE A 108 -5.93 -17.75 -13.28
N SER A 109 -5.72 -16.53 -13.78
CA SER A 109 -4.51 -16.20 -14.57
C SER A 109 -3.23 -16.42 -13.76
N GLY A 110 -3.21 -16.03 -12.49
CA GLY A 110 -2.08 -16.26 -11.58
C GLY A 110 -1.78 -17.73 -11.32
N ILE A 111 -2.81 -18.55 -11.09
CA ILE A 111 -2.65 -19.99 -10.86
C ILE A 111 -2.15 -20.68 -12.14
N VAL A 112 -2.78 -20.42 -13.28
CA VAL A 112 -2.43 -21.08 -14.55
C VAL A 112 -1.00 -20.73 -14.97
N SER A 113 -0.65 -19.44 -14.96
CA SER A 113 0.68 -18.98 -15.36
C SER A 113 1.78 -19.47 -14.41
N SER A 114 1.53 -19.51 -13.10
CA SER A 114 2.51 -20.02 -12.14
C SER A 114 2.76 -21.51 -12.30
N LEU A 115 1.72 -22.31 -12.57
CA LEU A 115 1.87 -23.74 -12.87
C LEU A 115 2.65 -23.98 -14.16
N ILE A 116 2.36 -23.23 -15.22
CA ILE A 116 3.12 -23.27 -16.48
C ILE A 116 4.58 -22.96 -16.22
N MET A 117 4.86 -21.90 -15.46
CA MET A 117 6.24 -21.50 -15.14
C MET A 117 6.96 -22.58 -14.33
N VAL A 118 6.32 -23.12 -13.29
CA VAL A 118 6.90 -24.22 -12.50
C VAL A 118 7.21 -25.41 -13.40
N TYR A 119 6.30 -25.79 -14.31
CA TYR A 119 6.52 -26.89 -15.24
C TYR A 119 7.73 -26.65 -16.17
N VAL A 120 7.81 -25.47 -16.80
CA VAL A 120 8.90 -25.09 -17.71
C VAL A 120 10.26 -25.12 -17.00
N PHE A 121 10.31 -24.63 -15.77
CA PHE A 121 11.56 -24.51 -15.02
C PHE A 121 11.87 -25.70 -14.09
N LYS A 122 11.02 -26.74 -14.05
CA LYS A 122 11.21 -27.94 -13.21
C LYS A 122 12.34 -28.84 -13.69
N ASN A 123 12.46 -29.03 -15.01
CA ASN A 123 13.39 -30.00 -15.59
C ASN A 123 14.73 -29.39 -16.04
N GLU A 124 14.85 -28.07 -16.04
CA GLU A 124 16.07 -27.40 -16.45
C GLU A 124 17.04 -27.17 -15.29
N LYS A 125 17.89 -28.18 -15.03
CA LYS A 125 19.02 -28.08 -14.08
C LYS A 125 20.01 -26.94 -14.40
N LYS A 126 19.93 -26.37 -15.61
CA LYS A 126 20.87 -25.37 -16.16
C LYS A 126 20.21 -24.01 -16.45
N ASN A 127 19.01 -23.75 -15.92
CA ASN A 127 18.36 -22.48 -16.19
C ASN A 127 18.99 -21.36 -15.36
N SER A 128 19.60 -20.39 -16.06
CA SER A 128 20.21 -19.22 -15.43
C SER A 128 19.16 -18.46 -14.60
N PRO A 129 19.48 -18.04 -13.36
CA PRO A 129 18.55 -17.26 -12.52
C PRO A 129 18.05 -16.00 -13.22
N PHE A 130 18.83 -15.45 -14.14
CA PHE A 130 18.44 -14.32 -14.99
C PHE A 130 17.22 -14.61 -15.88
N LYS A 131 17.18 -15.76 -16.56
CA LYS A 131 16.04 -16.14 -17.41
C LYS A 131 14.75 -16.26 -16.58
N LYS A 132 14.85 -16.86 -15.39
CA LYS A 132 13.73 -16.98 -14.44
C LYS A 132 13.25 -15.60 -13.96
N ALA A 133 14.17 -14.72 -13.58
CA ALA A 133 13.83 -13.36 -13.17
C ALA A 133 13.14 -12.58 -14.31
N MET A 134 13.64 -12.72 -15.54
CA MET A 134 13.03 -12.06 -16.71
C MET A 134 11.65 -12.60 -17.06
N THR A 135 11.39 -13.90 -16.92
CA THR A 135 10.05 -14.45 -17.15
C THR A 135 9.06 -14.03 -16.06
N ILE A 136 9.48 -13.97 -14.79
CA ILE A 136 8.66 -13.39 -13.70
C ILE A 136 8.31 -11.94 -14.04
N MET A 137 9.32 -11.13 -14.42
CA MET A 137 9.11 -9.72 -14.77
C MET A 137 8.15 -9.57 -15.96
N ALA A 138 8.32 -10.37 -17.01
CA ALA A 138 7.49 -10.34 -18.20
C ALA A 138 6.02 -10.61 -17.88
N TYR A 139 5.74 -11.61 -17.03
CA TYR A 139 4.38 -11.87 -16.56
C TYR A 139 3.82 -10.69 -15.76
N CYS A 140 4.60 -10.12 -14.84
CA CYS A 140 4.16 -8.97 -14.04
C CYS A 140 3.79 -7.77 -14.92
N LEU A 141 4.60 -7.46 -15.94
CA LEU A 141 4.33 -6.40 -16.90
C LEU A 141 3.11 -6.71 -17.76
N LEU A 142 2.97 -7.95 -18.25
CA LEU A 142 1.83 -8.38 -19.04
C LEU A 142 0.53 -8.21 -18.26
N MET A 143 0.49 -8.63 -16.99
CA MET A 143 -0.68 -8.46 -16.14
C MET A 143 -0.96 -7.00 -15.81
N PHE A 144 0.07 -6.20 -15.56
CA PHE A 144 -0.09 -4.76 -15.31
C PHE A 144 -0.68 -4.05 -16.53
N PHE A 145 -0.06 -4.18 -17.71
CA PHE A 145 -0.55 -3.53 -18.93
C PHE A 145 -1.87 -4.13 -19.44
N GLY A 146 -2.04 -5.45 -19.31
CA GLY A 146 -3.30 -6.13 -19.62
C GLY A 146 -4.46 -5.59 -18.77
N SER A 147 -4.24 -5.39 -17.47
CA SER A 147 -5.26 -4.80 -16.59
C SER A 147 -5.68 -3.39 -17.00
N LYS A 148 -4.73 -2.58 -17.50
CA LYS A 148 -5.01 -1.25 -18.04
C LYS A 148 -5.80 -1.29 -19.34
N TYR A 149 -5.51 -2.25 -20.22
CA TYR A 149 -6.27 -2.46 -21.45
C TYR A 149 -7.73 -2.83 -21.17
N TYR A 150 -7.98 -3.74 -20.22
CA TYR A 150 -9.34 -4.14 -19.82
C TYR A 150 -10.04 -3.16 -18.87
N LYS A 151 -9.43 -2.00 -18.58
CA LYS A 151 -9.92 -0.99 -17.62
C LYS A 151 -10.26 -1.56 -16.23
N ASN A 152 -9.60 -2.66 -15.83
CA ASN A 152 -9.83 -3.30 -14.54
C ASN A 152 -8.49 -3.61 -13.86
N ASP A 153 -8.01 -2.64 -13.07
CA ASP A 153 -6.75 -2.69 -12.33
C ASP A 153 -6.68 -3.85 -11.32
N ILE A 154 -7.83 -4.40 -10.91
CA ILE A 154 -7.92 -5.51 -9.95
C ILE A 154 -7.34 -6.79 -10.57
N ILE A 155 -7.62 -7.06 -11.84
CA ILE A 155 -7.17 -8.27 -12.54
C ILE A 155 -5.63 -8.35 -12.49
N GLY A 156 -4.96 -7.25 -12.82
CA GLY A 156 -3.51 -7.18 -12.84
C GLY A 156 -2.91 -7.37 -11.46
N SER A 157 -3.40 -6.60 -10.48
CA SER A 157 -2.87 -6.62 -9.12
C SER A 157 -3.04 -7.99 -8.45
N VAL A 158 -4.25 -8.58 -8.53
CA VAL A 158 -4.54 -9.90 -7.95
C VAL A 158 -3.74 -10.99 -8.65
N GLY A 159 -3.69 -10.97 -9.99
CA GLY A 159 -2.95 -12.00 -10.73
C GLY A 159 -1.44 -11.97 -10.53
N ILE A 160 -0.85 -10.79 -10.29
CA ILE A 160 0.57 -10.66 -9.92
C ILE A 160 0.83 -11.25 -8.52
N ILE A 161 -0.02 -10.94 -7.54
CA ILE A 161 0.13 -11.43 -6.16
C ILE A 161 -0.02 -12.96 -6.12
N VAL A 162 -1.08 -13.50 -6.73
CA VAL A 162 -1.33 -14.94 -6.74
C VAL A 162 -0.20 -15.69 -7.44
N PHE A 163 0.27 -15.19 -8.59
CA PHE A 163 1.39 -15.77 -9.31
C PHE A 163 2.67 -15.80 -8.48
N THR A 164 3.06 -14.68 -7.89
CA THR A 164 4.31 -14.57 -7.11
C THR A 164 4.26 -15.43 -5.85
N LEU A 165 3.11 -15.53 -5.18
CA LEU A 165 2.93 -16.42 -4.01
C LEU A 165 3.10 -17.89 -4.38
N ILE A 166 2.45 -18.37 -5.44
CA ILE A 166 2.51 -19.78 -5.85
C ILE A 166 3.92 -20.15 -6.33
N ILE A 167 4.59 -19.26 -7.05
CA ILE A 167 5.98 -19.43 -7.47
C ILE A 167 6.90 -19.51 -6.25
N ASN A 168 6.79 -18.56 -5.32
CA ASN A 168 7.62 -18.53 -4.12
C ASN A 168 7.43 -19.81 -3.28
N TYR A 169 6.19 -20.23 -3.07
CA TYR A 169 5.88 -21.48 -2.39
C TYR A 169 6.49 -22.71 -3.07
N ASN A 170 6.27 -22.88 -4.38
CA ASN A 170 6.73 -24.07 -5.10
C ASN A 170 8.26 -24.16 -5.20
N PHE A 171 8.94 -23.03 -5.44
CA PHE A 171 10.40 -23.04 -5.57
C PHE A 171 11.12 -23.15 -4.23
N ASN A 172 10.57 -22.59 -3.14
CA ASN A 172 11.14 -22.79 -1.80
C ASN A 172 10.88 -24.21 -1.28
N LYS A 173 9.76 -24.85 -1.64
CA LYS A 173 9.48 -26.25 -1.27
C LYS A 173 10.47 -27.22 -1.92
N ASN A 174 10.91 -26.94 -3.15
CA ASN A 174 11.68 -27.88 -3.96
C ASN A 174 13.20 -27.67 -3.91
N ASN A 175 13.70 -26.54 -3.40
CA ASN A 175 15.13 -26.21 -3.38
C ASN A 175 15.52 -25.44 -2.10
N GLU A 176 16.61 -25.82 -1.43
CA GLU A 176 17.15 -25.07 -0.26
C GLU A 176 17.57 -23.63 -0.59
N GLN A 177 17.98 -23.37 -1.84
CA GLN A 177 18.31 -22.01 -2.32
C GLN A 177 17.07 -21.21 -2.73
N GLY A 178 15.92 -21.84 -2.95
CA GLY A 178 14.66 -21.19 -3.33
C GLY A 178 14.82 -20.24 -4.53
N LEU A 179 14.31 -19.01 -4.37
CA LEU A 179 14.40 -17.90 -5.33
C LEU A 179 15.42 -16.81 -4.93
N LYS A 180 16.35 -17.11 -4.01
CA LYS A 180 17.28 -16.10 -3.45
C LYS A 180 18.12 -15.40 -4.52
N LYS A 181 18.48 -16.10 -5.60
CA LYS A 181 19.29 -15.54 -6.69
C LYS A 181 18.48 -14.58 -7.55
N GLU A 182 17.23 -14.91 -7.83
CA GLU A 182 16.26 -14.09 -8.54
C GLU A 182 15.93 -12.83 -7.74
N ASP A 183 15.70 -12.96 -6.42
CA ASP A 183 15.47 -11.83 -5.52
C ASP A 183 16.63 -10.83 -5.54
N ASN A 184 17.88 -11.32 -5.58
CA ASN A 184 19.06 -10.46 -5.68
C ASN A 184 19.11 -9.69 -7.01
N ILE A 185 18.65 -10.28 -8.12
CA ILE A 185 18.58 -9.59 -9.42
C ILE A 185 17.55 -8.46 -9.36
N PHE A 186 16.36 -8.73 -8.80
CA PHE A 186 15.34 -7.70 -8.62
C PHE A 186 15.81 -6.59 -7.67
N LYS A 187 16.47 -6.95 -6.57
CA LYS A 187 17.05 -5.98 -5.63
C LYS A 187 18.09 -5.08 -6.29
N TYR A 188 18.98 -5.66 -7.11
CA TYR A 188 19.98 -4.88 -7.85
C TYR A 188 19.33 -3.92 -8.85
N GLY A 189 18.35 -4.39 -9.61
CA GLY A 189 17.60 -3.56 -10.57
C GLY A 189 16.81 -2.44 -9.89
N TRP A 190 16.18 -2.74 -8.74
CA TRP A 190 15.45 -1.77 -7.95
C TRP A 190 16.37 -0.67 -7.41
N ASN A 191 17.39 -1.04 -6.63
CA ASN A 191 18.25 -0.10 -5.91
C ASN A 191 19.04 0.83 -6.85
N ASN A 192 19.52 0.31 -7.99
CA ASN A 192 20.44 1.06 -8.85
C ASN A 192 19.73 1.85 -9.96
N PHE A 193 18.55 1.41 -10.40
CA PHE A 193 17.87 2.01 -11.56
C PHE A 193 16.49 2.54 -11.20
N ILE A 194 15.59 1.67 -10.71
CA ILE A 194 14.18 2.03 -10.54
C ILE A 194 14.01 3.06 -9.41
N GLU A 195 14.65 2.83 -8.26
CA GLU A 195 14.51 3.69 -7.09
C GLU A 195 15.01 5.13 -7.33
N PRO A 196 16.23 5.37 -7.87
CA PRO A 196 16.68 6.73 -8.17
C PRO A 196 15.81 7.45 -9.20
N VAL A 197 15.39 6.76 -10.27
CA VAL A 197 14.52 7.35 -11.31
C VAL A 197 13.15 7.72 -10.73
N LEU A 198 12.58 6.84 -9.90
CA LEU A 198 11.27 7.06 -9.29
C LEU A 198 11.29 8.26 -8.34
N PHE A 199 12.29 8.38 -7.47
CA PHE A 199 12.36 9.52 -6.56
C PHE A 199 12.76 10.82 -7.26
N SER A 200 13.62 10.75 -8.28
CA SER A 200 13.97 11.90 -9.13
C SER A 200 12.73 12.47 -9.83
N THR A 201 11.92 11.61 -10.47
CA THR A 201 10.69 12.03 -11.15
C THR A 201 9.68 12.65 -10.19
N ILE A 202 9.47 12.06 -9.00
CA ILE A 202 8.63 12.69 -7.96
C ILE A 202 9.16 14.08 -7.61
N GLY A 203 10.47 14.24 -7.43
CA GLY A 203 11.10 15.54 -7.18
C GLY A 203 10.81 16.59 -8.26
N THR A 204 10.83 16.20 -9.54
CA THR A 204 10.53 17.13 -10.64
C THR A 204 9.08 17.64 -10.66
N THR A 205 8.14 16.88 -10.10
CA THR A 205 6.73 17.31 -10.03
C THR A 205 6.47 18.37 -8.95
N VAL A 206 7.46 18.66 -8.10
CA VAL A 206 7.32 19.59 -6.99
C VAL A 206 7.54 21.03 -7.45
N GLN A 207 6.46 21.81 -7.51
CA GLN A 207 6.52 23.24 -7.79
C GLN A 207 6.49 24.08 -6.50
N ILE A 208 7.68 24.44 -6.00
CA ILE A 208 7.84 25.20 -4.75
C ILE A 208 7.20 26.59 -4.82
N LYS A 209 7.14 27.19 -6.03
CA LYS A 209 6.60 28.54 -6.24
C LYS A 209 5.12 28.70 -5.88
N GLU A 210 4.36 27.60 -5.84
CA GLU A 210 2.92 27.63 -5.52
C GLU A 210 2.63 27.35 -4.03
N MET A 211 3.67 27.19 -3.20
CA MET A 211 3.53 26.79 -1.80
C MET A 211 3.38 27.99 -0.86
N ASN A 212 2.15 28.23 -0.40
CA ASN A 212 1.88 29.18 0.69
C ASN A 212 2.12 28.51 2.05
N ILE A 213 2.73 29.23 3.00
CA ILE A 213 3.04 28.75 4.36
C ILE A 213 1.81 28.16 5.08
N ASN A 214 0.64 28.75 4.84
CA ASN A 214 -0.63 28.29 5.45
C ASN A 214 -1.02 26.90 4.95
N ILE A 215 -0.81 26.62 3.66
CA ILE A 215 -1.10 25.31 3.06
C ILE A 215 -0.12 24.26 3.62
N ILE A 216 1.13 24.66 3.85
CA ILE A 216 2.14 23.78 4.45
C ILE A 216 1.74 23.38 5.87
N LEU A 217 1.29 24.33 6.70
CA LEU A 217 0.88 24.05 8.07
C LEU A 217 -0.34 23.12 8.14
N ILE A 218 -1.34 23.37 7.27
CA ILE A 218 -2.53 22.53 7.16
C ILE A 218 -2.15 21.11 6.71
N ALA A 219 -1.29 20.99 5.70
CA ALA A 219 -0.80 19.69 5.23
C ALA A 219 -0.10 18.91 6.36
N LEU A 220 0.76 19.59 7.13
CA LEU A 220 1.46 18.99 8.26
C LEU A 220 0.48 18.47 9.33
N LEU A 221 -0.51 19.27 9.73
CA LEU A 221 -1.53 18.83 10.70
C LEU A 221 -2.32 17.61 10.20
N ILE A 222 -2.76 17.62 8.93
CA ILE A 222 -3.49 16.50 8.34
C ILE A 222 -2.62 15.23 8.36
N THR A 223 -1.33 15.35 8.07
CA THR A 223 -0.43 14.19 8.06
C THR A 223 -0.26 13.58 9.45
N ILE A 224 -0.06 14.41 10.48
CA ILE A 224 0.08 13.95 11.86
C ILE A 224 -1.19 13.26 12.33
N ILE A 225 -2.35 13.91 12.16
CA ILE A 225 -3.65 13.35 12.57
C ILE A 225 -3.91 12.03 11.84
N SER A 226 -3.68 11.99 10.53
CA SER A 226 -3.86 10.78 9.73
C SER A 226 -2.99 9.62 10.21
N THR A 227 -1.73 9.88 10.54
CA THR A 227 -0.82 8.85 11.07
C THR A 227 -1.29 8.36 12.44
N ILE A 228 -1.69 9.25 13.34
CA ILE A 228 -2.19 8.88 14.68
C ILE A 228 -3.43 8.00 14.57
N VAL A 229 -4.42 8.40 13.77
CA VAL A 229 -5.66 7.62 13.56
C VAL A 229 -5.33 6.24 13.01
N LYS A 230 -4.37 6.13 12.08
CA LYS A 230 -3.94 4.85 11.51
C LYS A 230 -3.25 3.96 12.55
N CYS A 231 -2.36 4.52 13.37
CA CYS A 231 -1.72 3.77 14.45
C CYS A 231 -2.76 3.25 15.46
N ILE A 232 -3.74 4.08 15.84
CA ILE A 232 -4.82 3.67 16.74
C ILE A 232 -5.64 2.55 16.09
N ALA A 233 -6.01 2.68 14.82
CA ALA A 233 -6.76 1.64 14.10
C ALA A 233 -6.02 0.30 14.06
N VAL A 234 -4.71 0.31 13.78
CA VAL A 234 -3.89 -0.91 13.79
C VAL A 234 -3.81 -1.51 15.19
N ILE A 235 -3.60 -0.70 16.23
CA ILE A 235 -3.55 -1.18 17.62
C ILE A 235 -4.90 -1.77 18.05
N LEU A 236 -6.03 -1.20 17.62
CA LEU A 236 -7.36 -1.76 17.91
C LEU A 236 -7.57 -3.13 17.29
N ILE A 237 -6.98 -3.39 16.12
CA ILE A 237 -7.02 -4.71 15.45
C ILE A 237 -6.26 -5.78 16.25
N GLN A 238 -5.37 -5.39 17.18
CA GLN A 238 -4.62 -6.34 18.01
C GLN A 238 -5.48 -7.40 18.66
N LYS A 239 -6.69 -7.05 19.12
CA LYS A 239 -7.61 -7.98 19.80
C LYS A 239 -7.99 -9.20 18.95
N LEU A 240 -7.73 -9.15 17.64
CA LEU A 240 -8.02 -10.19 16.66
C LEU A 240 -6.76 -10.98 16.26
N THR A 241 -5.61 -10.71 16.85
CA THR A 241 -4.30 -11.26 16.43
C THR A 241 -3.52 -11.86 17.59
N HIS A 242 -2.56 -12.74 17.29
CA HIS A 242 -1.66 -13.38 18.25
C HIS A 242 -0.44 -12.50 18.62
N LEU A 243 -0.42 -11.24 18.20
CA LEU A 243 0.75 -10.35 18.28
C LEU A 243 0.75 -9.49 19.55
N ASN A 244 1.96 -9.18 20.03
CA ASN A 244 2.17 -8.35 21.21
C ASN A 244 1.84 -6.87 20.94
N TYR A 245 1.54 -6.10 22.00
CA TYR A 245 1.20 -4.68 21.88
C TYR A 245 2.35 -3.87 21.24
N LYS A 246 3.59 -4.22 21.57
CA LYS A 246 4.81 -3.60 20.99
C LYS A 246 4.94 -3.89 19.49
N GLU A 247 4.64 -5.11 19.06
CA GLU A 247 4.68 -5.51 17.64
C GLU A 247 3.59 -4.80 16.85
N MET A 248 2.39 -4.63 17.44
CA MET A 248 1.30 -3.90 16.80
C MET A 248 1.60 -2.42 16.64
N ILE A 249 2.28 -1.80 17.62
CA ILE A 249 2.81 -0.43 17.46
C ILE A 249 3.81 -0.36 16.30
N TYR A 250 4.73 -1.34 16.23
CA TYR A 250 5.72 -1.39 15.14
C TYR A 250 5.05 -1.54 13.76
N ILE A 251 4.04 -2.41 13.64
CA ILE A 251 3.23 -2.53 12.43
C ILE A 251 2.53 -1.20 12.12
N GLY A 252 1.97 -0.52 13.11
CA GLY A 252 1.35 0.81 12.95
C GLY A 252 2.32 1.84 12.38
N PHE A 253 3.54 1.92 12.94
CA PHE A 253 4.59 2.79 12.43
C PHE A 253 5.07 2.43 11.03
N SER A 254 5.10 1.15 10.68
CA SER A 254 5.45 0.72 9.33
C SER A 254 4.52 1.32 8.27
N PHE A 255 3.24 1.49 8.59
CA PHE A 255 2.24 2.05 7.67
C PHE A 255 2.13 3.59 7.68
N SER A 256 3.02 4.27 8.43
CA SER A 256 3.08 5.74 8.52
C SER A 256 3.65 6.39 7.25
N SER A 257 4.55 5.69 6.55
CA SER A 257 5.23 6.21 5.36
C SER A 257 4.26 6.43 4.19
N LYS A 258 4.22 7.65 3.63
CA LYS A 258 3.43 8.02 2.44
C LYS A 258 4.35 8.49 1.31
N ALA A 259 4.12 8.01 0.09
CA ALA A 259 4.97 8.31 -1.07
C ALA A 259 4.23 8.16 -2.40
N THR A 260 4.56 7.09 -3.12
CA THR A 260 4.47 7.00 -4.58
C THR A 260 3.05 6.74 -5.08
N VAL A 261 2.33 5.84 -4.40
CA VAL A 261 0.92 5.52 -4.71
C VAL A 261 0.04 6.75 -4.48
N GLN A 262 0.29 7.47 -3.38
CA GLN A 262 -0.44 8.70 -3.07
C GLN A 262 -0.20 9.78 -4.14
N ALA A 263 1.06 10.01 -4.53
CA ALA A 263 1.39 10.97 -5.58
C ALA A 263 0.69 10.63 -6.91
N THR A 264 0.72 9.36 -7.31
CA THR A 264 0.13 8.91 -8.58
C THR A 264 -1.38 9.10 -8.60
N LEU A 265 -2.08 8.72 -7.52
CA LEU A 265 -3.53 8.87 -7.43
C LEU A 265 -3.95 10.34 -7.36
N THR A 266 -3.20 11.17 -6.61
CA THR A 266 -3.43 12.62 -6.55
C THR A 266 -3.28 13.27 -7.93
N SER A 267 -2.19 12.98 -8.65
CA SER A 267 -1.97 13.55 -9.98
C SER A 267 -3.04 13.11 -10.98
N LYS A 268 -3.48 11.84 -10.91
CA LYS A 268 -4.59 11.33 -11.73
C LYS A 268 -5.90 12.06 -11.41
N LEU A 269 -6.19 12.30 -10.13
CA LEU A 269 -7.39 13.04 -9.72
C LEU A 269 -7.35 14.49 -10.23
N ALA A 270 -6.22 15.18 -10.05
CA ALA A 270 -6.06 16.56 -10.48
C ALA A 270 -6.24 16.70 -11.99
N LEU A 271 -5.62 15.82 -12.77
CA LEU A 271 -5.77 15.80 -14.22
C LEU A 271 -7.23 15.57 -14.65
N LEU A 272 -7.95 14.67 -13.99
CA LEU A 272 -9.37 14.43 -14.27
C LEU A 272 -10.26 15.63 -13.95
N ILE A 273 -9.95 16.36 -12.87
CA ILE A 273 -10.67 17.60 -12.51
C ILE A 273 -10.47 18.66 -13.60
N VAL A 274 -9.23 18.84 -14.06
CA VAL A 274 -8.88 19.79 -15.14
C VAL A 274 -9.54 19.39 -16.46
N GLN A 275 -9.44 18.12 -16.87
CA GLN A 275 -10.01 17.64 -18.13
C GLN A 275 -11.54 17.74 -18.20
N LYS A 276 -12.22 17.56 -17.07
CA LYS A 276 -13.69 17.58 -17.02
C LYS A 276 -14.26 19.00 -16.87
N ASN A 277 -13.43 20.05 -16.85
CA ASN A 277 -13.83 21.45 -16.62
C ASN A 277 -14.81 21.59 -15.45
N LEU A 278 -14.66 20.75 -14.42
CA LEU A 278 -15.43 20.91 -13.20
C LEU A 278 -14.81 22.09 -12.46
N SER A 279 -15.33 23.29 -12.75
CA SER A 279 -15.17 24.45 -11.88
C SER A 279 -15.74 24.06 -10.52
N MET A 280 -14.86 23.51 -9.68
CA MET A 280 -15.13 23.23 -8.29
C MET A 280 -15.21 24.56 -7.56
N GLU A 281 -16.29 25.30 -7.79
CA GLU A 281 -16.73 26.40 -6.93
C GLU A 281 -17.30 25.81 -5.64
N VAL A 282 -16.43 25.15 -4.88
CA VAL A 282 -16.57 25.15 -3.43
C VAL A 282 -15.88 26.43 -3.00
N SER A 283 -16.59 27.20 -2.18
CA SER A 283 -16.19 28.46 -1.56
C SER A 283 -14.89 28.34 -0.74
N SER A 284 -13.76 28.12 -1.40
CA SER A 284 -12.44 28.05 -0.80
C SER A 284 -11.47 28.78 -1.72
N ILE A 285 -10.69 29.66 -1.12
CA ILE A 285 -9.82 30.70 -1.70
C ILE A 285 -8.70 30.13 -2.64
N TYR A 286 -8.63 28.83 -2.86
CA TYR A 286 -7.63 28.17 -3.70
C TYR A 286 -8.24 27.08 -4.59
N PRO A 287 -7.75 26.91 -5.84
CA PRO A 287 -8.18 25.81 -6.69
C PRO A 287 -7.74 24.49 -6.05
N ILE A 288 -8.72 23.60 -5.85
CA ILE A 288 -8.61 22.39 -5.03
C ILE A 288 -7.62 21.37 -5.62
N ASP A 289 -7.50 21.36 -6.95
CA ASP A 289 -6.53 20.55 -7.69
C ASP A 289 -5.08 20.84 -7.27
N LYS A 290 -4.67 22.11 -7.25
CA LYS A 290 -3.32 22.51 -6.83
C LYS A 290 -3.10 22.27 -5.34
N THR A 291 -4.13 22.52 -4.53
CA THR A 291 -4.05 22.37 -3.08
C THR A 291 -3.82 20.91 -2.67
N ILE A 292 -4.52 19.95 -3.29
CA ILE A 292 -4.35 18.51 -2.99
C ILE A 292 -2.96 18.01 -3.44
N ILE A 293 -2.46 18.49 -4.58
CA ILE A 293 -1.11 18.18 -5.06
C ILE A 293 -0.06 18.67 -4.04
N VAL A 294 -0.16 19.94 -3.61
CA VAL A 294 0.79 20.52 -2.64
C VAL A 294 0.73 19.78 -1.29
N ILE A 295 -0.47 19.49 -0.77
CA ILE A 295 -0.64 18.69 0.46
C ILE A 295 0.01 17.31 0.31
N THR A 296 -0.17 16.67 -0.85
CA THR A 296 0.43 15.34 -1.13
C THR A 296 1.94 15.42 -1.13
N ILE A 297 2.53 16.39 -1.81
CA ILE A 297 3.99 16.56 -1.86
C ILE A 297 4.57 16.77 -0.46
N ILE A 298 3.99 17.67 0.34
CA ILE A 298 4.46 17.98 1.68
C ILE A 298 4.33 16.76 2.60
N SER A 299 3.22 16.03 2.47
CA SER A 299 3.03 14.75 3.15
C SER A 299 4.13 13.76 2.81
N ILE A 300 4.57 13.69 1.55
CA ILE A 300 5.62 12.75 1.13
C ILE A 300 6.97 13.18 1.69
N ILE A 301 7.32 14.47 1.56
CA ILE A 301 8.61 15.01 2.04
C ILE A 301 8.78 14.78 3.55
N ILE A 302 7.71 14.90 4.34
CA ILE A 302 7.76 14.72 5.79
C ILE A 302 7.66 13.25 6.19
N SER A 303 6.68 12.52 5.64
CA SER A 303 6.39 11.15 6.09
C SER A 303 7.42 10.13 5.60
N ALA A 304 8.12 10.37 4.48
CA ALA A 304 9.10 9.43 3.97
C ALA A 304 10.35 9.31 4.88
N PRO A 305 11.03 10.41 5.27
CA PRO A 305 12.14 10.36 6.23
C PRO A 305 11.67 9.91 7.61
N LEU A 306 10.53 10.42 8.08
CA LEU A 306 9.97 10.05 9.39
C LEU A 306 9.67 8.55 9.45
N GLY A 307 9.01 8.02 8.42
CA GLY A 307 8.66 6.62 8.31
C GLY A 307 9.88 5.71 8.21
N HIS A 308 10.89 6.08 7.42
CA HIS A 308 12.16 5.36 7.36
C HIS A 308 12.89 5.36 8.72
N ALA A 309 12.94 6.49 9.41
CA ALA A 309 13.54 6.61 10.73
C ALA A 309 12.81 5.71 11.75
N LEU A 310 11.48 5.79 11.82
CA LEU A 310 10.68 4.93 12.70
C LEU A 310 10.91 3.45 12.41
N LEU A 311 10.95 3.05 11.14
CA LEU A 311 11.19 1.67 10.72
C LEU A 311 12.60 1.16 11.04
N THR A 312 13.59 2.03 11.11
CA THR A 312 14.99 1.64 11.35
C THR A 312 15.34 1.63 12.84
N PHE A 313 14.85 2.61 13.60
CA PHE A 313 15.19 2.76 15.02
C PHE A 313 14.32 1.93 15.96
N PHE A 314 13.02 1.85 15.68
CA PHE A 314 12.07 1.17 16.56
C PHE A 314 12.26 -0.35 16.70
N PRO A 315 12.68 -1.11 15.65
CA PRO A 315 13.03 -2.51 15.81
C PRO A 315 14.15 -2.65 16.85
N HIS A 316 15.22 -1.86 16.76
CA HIS A 316 16.36 -1.96 17.67
C HIS A 316 15.98 -1.71 19.14
N PHE A 317 14.97 -0.86 19.38
CA PHE A 317 14.47 -0.52 20.71
C PHE A 317 13.56 -1.61 21.33
N ILE A 318 12.82 -2.36 20.50
CA ILE A 318 11.98 -3.47 20.96
C ILE A 318 12.77 -4.77 21.07
N ILE A 319 13.70 -5.00 20.13
CA ILE A 319 14.43 -6.26 19.91
C ILE A 319 15.45 -6.55 20.98
N ARG A 320 16.29 -5.57 21.35
CA ARG A 320 17.38 -5.83 22.29
C ARG A 320 16.86 -6.34 23.64
N LYS A 321 15.67 -5.87 24.02
CA LYS A 321 15.04 -6.23 25.29
C LYS A 321 14.39 -7.62 25.29
N GLU A 322 13.93 -8.12 24.13
CA GLU A 322 13.36 -9.48 24.02
C GLU A 322 14.46 -10.53 23.86
N ILE A 323 15.51 -10.28 23.07
CA ILE A 323 16.65 -11.21 22.90
C ILE A 323 17.46 -11.34 24.20
N GLU A 324 17.78 -10.23 24.89
CA GLU A 324 18.43 -10.30 26.21
C GLU A 324 17.53 -11.03 27.22
N SER A 325 16.21 -10.87 27.17
CA SER A 325 15.31 -11.58 28.09
C SER A 325 15.18 -13.08 27.80
N SER A 326 15.22 -13.51 26.53
CA SER A 326 15.19 -14.93 26.18
C SER A 326 16.52 -15.62 26.46
N GLU A 327 17.66 -14.97 26.21
CA GLU A 327 18.99 -15.52 26.56
C GLU A 327 19.18 -15.63 28.08
N ILE A 328 18.63 -14.68 28.86
CA ILE A 328 18.66 -14.75 30.33
C ILE A 328 17.75 -15.86 30.87
N LEU A 329 16.60 -16.11 30.23
CA LEU A 329 15.68 -17.18 30.63
C LEU A 329 16.22 -18.58 30.27
N ASP A 330 16.77 -18.74 29.06
CA ASP A 330 17.37 -20.00 28.63
C ASP A 330 18.67 -20.28 29.42
N GLY A 331 19.50 -19.27 29.68
CA GLY A 331 20.70 -19.39 30.50
C GLY A 331 20.43 -19.71 31.99
N ASN A 332 19.31 -19.24 32.55
CA ASN A 332 18.89 -19.60 33.91
C ASN A 332 18.30 -21.02 33.97
N SER A 333 17.63 -21.48 32.91
CA SER A 333 17.11 -22.86 32.86
C SER A 333 18.23 -23.90 32.72
N GLU A 334 19.29 -23.63 31.95
CA GLU A 334 20.45 -24.53 31.83
C GLU A 334 21.34 -24.56 33.09
N THR A 335 21.32 -23.50 33.91
CA THR A 335 22.05 -23.47 35.18
C THR A 335 21.29 -24.14 36.32
N GLU A 336 19.95 -24.04 36.35
CA GLU A 336 19.12 -24.81 37.28
C GLU A 336 19.19 -26.33 37.02
N GLU A 337 19.20 -26.75 35.74
CA GLU A 337 19.31 -28.17 35.36
C GLU A 337 20.70 -28.77 35.68
N LYS A 338 21.78 -27.97 35.67
CA LYS A 338 23.12 -28.44 36.10
C LYS A 338 23.31 -28.43 37.62
N SER A 339 22.57 -27.60 38.35
CA SER A 339 22.65 -27.53 39.82
C SER A 339 21.86 -28.64 40.54
N THR A 340 20.97 -29.34 39.83
CA THR A 340 20.17 -30.46 40.36
C THR A 340 20.81 -31.85 40.15
N PHE A 341 22.00 -31.89 39.53
CA PHE A 341 22.77 -33.12 39.27
C PHE A 341 24.12 -33.20 40.01
N ILE A 342 24.32 -32.40 41.06
CA ILE A 342 25.40 -32.56 42.05
C ILE A 342 24.76 -32.81 43.41
#